data_AF-A0A7X8YQW0-F1
#
_entry.id   AF-A0A7X8YQW0-F1
#
_cell.length_a   1.000
_cell.length_b   1.000
_cell.length_c   1.000
_cell.angle_alpha   90.00
_cell.angle_beta   90.00
_cell.angle_gamma   90.00
#
_symmetry.space_group_name_H-M   'P 1'
#
loop_
_entity.id
_entity.type
_entity.pdbx_description
1 polymer ?
#
loop_
_entity_poly.entity_id
_entity_poly.type
_entity_poly.pdbx_seq_one_letter_code
_entity_poly.pdbx_strand_id
1 'polypeptide(L)'
;MEKRKKIFRIVFIVLGVAVLLFAGVRIYLQTLLPKIDGELRGSAVTENVTITRDSWGVPHITANNEHDAYYALGYTVAQDRLFQME
;
A
#
# COMPACT_ATOMS: atom_id res chain seq x y z
N MET A 1 38.59 -1.50 32.03
CA MET A 1 38.39 -1.51 30.55
C MET A 1 37.30 -2.48 30.08
N GLU A 2 37.11 -3.63 30.72
CA GLU A 2 36.07 -4.62 30.40
C GLU A 2 34.61 -4.11 30.48
N LYS A 3 34.25 -3.39 31.56
CA LYS A 3 32.87 -2.91 31.76
C LYS A 3 32.38 -1.99 30.63
N ARG A 4 33.26 -1.11 30.12
CA ARG A 4 32.96 -0.21 29.00
C ARG A 4 32.66 -1.01 27.72
N LYS A 5 33.45 -2.04 27.42
CA LYS A 5 33.22 -2.93 26.27
C LYS A 5 31.88 -3.69 26.36
N LYS A 6 31.47 -4.12 27.56
CA LYS A 6 30.16 -4.76 27.80
C LYS A 6 28.99 -3.79 27.59
N ILE A 7 29.09 -2.56 28.08
CA ILE A 7 28.06 -1.52 27.88
C ILE A 7 27.92 -1.21 26.39
N PHE A 8 29.03 -1.00 25.67
CA PHE A 8 29.00 -0.78 24.22
C PHE A 8 28.33 -1.94 23.46
N ARG A 9 28.58 -3.19 23.87
CA ARG A 9 27.94 -4.37 23.26
C ARG A 9 26.43 -4.41 23.50
N ILE A 10 25.97 -4.07 24.72
CA ILE A 10 24.54 -4.02 25.04
C ILE A 10 23.86 -2.91 24.24
N VAL A 11 24.45 -1.71 24.19
CA VAL A 11 23.92 -0.59 23.42
C VAL A 11 23.80 -0.96 21.94
N PHE A 12 24.81 -1.62 21.37
CA PHE A 12 24.78 -2.07 19.98
C PHE A 12 23.67 -3.10 19.71
N ILE A 13 23.46 -4.06 20.62
CA ILE A 13 22.37 -5.04 20.52
C ILE A 13 21.01 -4.34 20.59
N VAL A 14 20.81 -3.44 21.56
CA VAL A 14 19.55 -2.70 21.73
C VAL A 14 19.27 -1.84 20.49
N LEU A 15 20.29 -1.17 19.95
CA LEU A 15 20.17 -0.39 18.72
C LEU A 15 19.78 -1.27 17.53
N GLY A 16 20.41 -2.44 17.40
CA GLY A 16 20.09 -3.43 16.36
C GLY A 16 18.64 -3.91 16.44
N VAL A 17 18.16 -4.24 17.64
CA VAL A 17 16.76 -4.62 17.86
C VAL A 17 15.80 -3.48 17.53
N ALA A 18 16.12 -2.24 17.94
CA ALA A 18 15.29 -1.08 17.63
C ALA A 18 15.17 -0.83 16.11
N VAL A 19 16.26 -0.98 15.36
CA VAL A 19 16.25 -0.87 13.89
C VAL A 19 15.39 -1.97 13.26
N LEU A 20 15.49 -3.21 13.74
CA LEU A 20 14.67 -4.32 13.24
C LEU A 20 13.19 -4.10 13.52
N LEU A 21 12.84 -3.63 14.72
CA LEU A 21 11.46 -3.29 15.07
C LEU A 21 10.92 -2.17 14.19
N PHE A 22 11.71 -1.12 13.98
CA PHE A 22 11.34 -0.01 13.11
C PHE A 22 11.10 -0.47 11.68
N ALA A 23 11.99 -1.29 11.11
CA ALA A 23 11.83 -1.88 9.79
C ALA A 23 10.58 -2.76 9.72
N GLY A 24 10.34 -3.61 10.72
CA GLY A 24 9.16 -4.46 10.82
C GLY A 24 7.86 -3.66 10.84
N VAL A 25 7.78 -2.61 11.66
CA VAL A 25 6.62 -1.70 11.70
C VAL A 25 6.41 -1.02 10.35
N ARG A 26 7.48 -0.54 9.70
CA ARG A 26 7.37 0.11 8.39
C ARG A 26 6.83 -0.85 7.32
N ILE A 27 7.30 -2.08 7.27
CA ILE A 27 6.80 -3.12 6.36
C ILE A 27 5.33 -3.43 6.67
N TYR A 28 4.99 -3.63 7.95
CA TYR A 28 3.61 -3.90 8.36
C TYR A 28 2.66 -2.78 7.93
N LEU A 29 3.01 -1.52 8.17
CA LEU A 29 2.19 -0.39 7.77
C LEU A 29 1.99 -0.29 6.25
N GLN A 30 2.99 -0.69 5.45
CA GLN A 30 2.85 -0.72 3.99
C GLN A 30 1.86 -1.80 3.51
N THR A 31 1.68 -2.89 4.25
CA THR A 31 0.70 -3.94 3.90
C THR A 31 -0.75 -3.53 4.13
N LEU A 32 -0.98 -2.47 4.91
CA LEU A 32 -2.32 -1.95 5.20
C LEU A 32 -2.85 -1.01 4.09
N LEU A 33 -1.98 -0.56 3.19
CA LEU A 33 -2.36 0.32 2.09
C LEU A 33 -2.93 -0.50 0.92
N PRO A 34 -3.98 0.00 0.24
CA PRO A 34 -4.50 -0.63 -0.96
C PRO A 34 -3.43 -0.64 -2.06
N LYS A 35 -3.38 -1.72 -2.84
CA LYS A 35 -2.52 -1.80 -4.03
C LYS A 35 -3.16 -0.98 -5.16
N ILE A 36 -2.48 0.07 -5.59
CA ILE A 36 -2.93 0.97 -6.67
C ILE A 36 -2.25 0.69 -8.02
N ASP A 37 -1.18 -0.10 -8.00
CA ASP A 37 -0.40 -0.46 -9.18
C ASP A 37 -0.47 -1.96 -9.46
N GLY A 38 -0.29 -2.31 -10.74
CA GLY A 38 -0.26 -3.68 -11.23
C GLY A 38 -1.49 -4.05 -12.06
N GLU A 39 -1.55 -5.32 -12.44
CA GLU A 39 -2.67 -5.86 -13.20
C GLU A 39 -3.54 -6.73 -12.30
N LEU A 40 -4.85 -6.51 -12.37
CA LEU A 40 -5.85 -7.35 -11.73
C LEU A 40 -6.69 -8.01 -12.81
N ARG A 41 -6.78 -9.33 -12.76
CA ARG A 41 -7.66 -10.12 -13.62
C ARG A 41 -8.86 -10.57 -12.81
N GLY A 42 -10.06 -10.30 -13.32
CA GLY A 42 -11.29 -10.70 -12.67
C GLY A 42 -12.44 -10.78 -13.65
N SER A 43 -13.47 -11.55 -13.31
CA SER A 43 -14.68 -11.72 -14.12
C SER A 43 -15.65 -10.53 -14.03
N ALA A 44 -15.28 -9.48 -13.29
CA ALA A 44 -16.15 -8.34 -13.01
C ALA A 44 -16.10 -7.26 -14.10
N VAL A 45 -15.10 -7.29 -14.98
CA VAL A 45 -15.03 -6.49 -16.19
C VAL A 45 -15.04 -7.41 -17.41
N THR A 46 -15.66 -6.96 -18.49
CA THR A 46 -15.78 -7.73 -19.74
C THR A 46 -14.65 -7.42 -20.72
N GLU A 47 -14.13 -6.21 -20.65
CA GLU A 47 -13.01 -5.71 -21.44
C GLU A 47 -11.91 -5.11 -20.56
N ASN A 48 -10.79 -4.73 -21.19
CA ASN A 48 -9.67 -4.14 -20.47
C ASN A 48 -10.04 -2.74 -19.95
N VAL A 49 -9.78 -2.49 -18.67
CA VAL A 49 -9.94 -1.17 -18.05
C VAL A 49 -8.60 -0.70 -17.52
N THR A 50 -8.23 0.52 -17.86
CA THR A 50 -7.00 1.15 -17.38
C THR A 50 -7.34 2.23 -16.38
N ILE A 51 -6.75 2.15 -15.19
CA ILE A 51 -6.87 3.17 -14.14
C ILE A 51 -5.48 3.79 -13.97
N THR A 52 -5.35 5.08 -14.23
CA THR A 52 -4.11 5.84 -13.96
C THR A 52 -4.37 6.87 -12.88
N ARG A 53 -3.41 7.12 -12.01
CA ARG A 53 -3.51 8.18 -10.99
C ARG A 53 -2.50 9.27 -11.30
N ASP A 54 -2.94 10.52 -11.20
CA ASP A 54 -2.05 11.67 -11.37
C ASP A 54 -1.16 11.91 -10.13
N SER A 55 -0.37 12.97 -10.13
CA SER A 55 0.50 13.34 -9.01
C SER A 55 -0.25 13.67 -7.71
N TRP A 56 -1.55 13.94 -7.79
CA TRP A 56 -2.44 14.24 -6.67
C TRP A 56 -3.25 13.01 -6.23
N GLY A 57 -3.07 11.87 -6.91
CA GLY A 57 -3.78 10.62 -6.63
C GLY A 57 -5.17 10.54 -7.26
N VAL A 58 -5.55 11.45 -8.15
CA VAL A 58 -6.89 11.45 -8.79
C VAL A 58 -6.95 10.34 -9.85
N PRO A 59 -7.90 9.39 -9.74
CA PRO A 59 -8.02 8.29 -10.70
C PRO A 59 -8.65 8.77 -12.02
N HIS A 60 -7.98 8.48 -13.12
CA HIS A 60 -8.44 8.63 -14.50
C HIS A 60 -8.71 7.25 -15.06
N ILE A 61 -9.97 6.98 -15.40
CA ILE A 61 -10.47 5.67 -15.82
C ILE A 61 -10.69 5.69 -17.33
N THR A 62 -10.10 4.74 -18.04
CA THR A 62 -10.34 4.48 -19.46
C THR A 62 -10.90 3.07 -19.62
N ALA A 63 -12.10 2.96 -20.18
CA ALA A 63 -12.79 1.70 -20.43
C ALA A 63 -13.48 1.73 -21.81
N ASN A 64 -13.71 0.56 -22.39
CA ASN A 64 -14.33 0.41 -23.72
C ASN A 64 -15.85 0.36 -23.69
N ASN A 65 -16.46 0.20 -22.51
CA ASN A 65 -17.90 0.16 -22.32
C ASN A 65 -18.30 0.78 -20.97
N GLU A 66 -19.57 1.15 -20.86
CA GLU A 66 -20.10 1.85 -19.69
C GLU A 66 -20.09 0.98 -18.42
N HIS A 67 -20.45 -0.30 -18.56
CA HIS A 67 -20.49 -1.24 -17.43
C HIS A 67 -19.14 -1.31 -16.72
N ASP A 68 -18.07 -1.52 -17.49
CA ASP A 68 -16.72 -1.66 -16.96
C ASP A 68 -16.18 -0.32 -16.42
N ALA A 69 -16.61 0.81 -17.00
CA ALA A 69 -16.31 2.15 -16.47
C ALA A 69 -16.94 2.37 -15.08
N TYR A 70 -18.22 2.02 -14.90
CA TYR A 70 -18.90 2.14 -13.61
C TYR A 70 -18.33 1.17 -12.57
N TYR A 71 -17.96 -0.05 -12.98
CA TYR A 71 -17.28 -0.99 -12.09
C TYR A 71 -15.95 -0.40 -11.58
N ALA A 72 -15.11 0.11 -12.49
CA ALA A 72 -13.85 0.74 -12.11
C ALA A 72 -14.03 2.01 -11.27
N LEU A 73 -15.11 2.78 -11.49
CA LEU A 73 -15.45 3.91 -10.63
C LEU A 73 -15.74 3.44 -9.21
N GLY A 74 -16.61 2.45 -9.02
CA GLY A 74 -16.89 1.88 -7.70
C GLY A 74 -15.63 1.29 -7.05
N TYR A 75 -14.80 0.61 -7.83
CA TYR A 75 -13.53 0.05 -7.38
C TYR A 75 -12.57 1.14 -6.86
N THR A 76 -12.37 2.23 -7.62
CA THR A 76 -11.48 3.33 -7.20
C THR A 76 -12.01 4.09 -5.99
N VAL A 77 -13.33 4.32 -5.92
CA VAL A 77 -13.95 4.93 -4.73
C VAL A 77 -13.77 4.03 -3.51
N ALA A 78 -13.98 2.72 -3.63
CA ALA A 78 -13.74 1.79 -2.54
C ALA A 78 -12.25 1.78 -2.12
N GLN A 79 -11.30 1.79 -3.07
CA GLN A 79 -9.88 1.87 -2.73
C GLN A 79 -9.53 3.10 -1.90
N ASP A 80 -10.07 4.26 -2.27
CA ASP A 80 -9.65 5.53 -1.68
C ASP A 80 -10.50 5.91 -0.46
N ARG A 81 -11.78 5.52 -0.44
CA ARG A 81 -12.83 6.07 0.43
C ARG A 81 -13.76 5.03 1.04
N LEU A 82 -13.37 3.74 1.11
CA LEU A 82 -14.24 2.68 1.68
C LEU A 82 -14.85 3.08 3.01
N PHE A 83 -14.05 3.65 3.92
CA PHE A 83 -14.53 4.06 5.24
C PHE A 83 -15.61 5.15 5.23
N GLN A 84 -15.67 5.97 4.17
CA GLN A 84 -16.67 7.03 4.02
C GLN A 84 -17.98 6.50 3.43
N MET A 85 -17.95 5.34 2.80
CA MET A 85 -19.13 4.70 2.22
C MET A 85 -19.96 3.92 3.25
N GLU A 86 -19.33 3.52 4.37
CA GLU A 86 -19.92 2.75 5.48
C GLU A 86 -20.58 3.63 6.56
#